data_AF-A0A3N1K208-F1
#
_entry.id   AF-A0A3N1K208-F1
#
_cell.length_a   1.000
_cell.length_b   1.000
_cell.length_c   1.000
_cell.angle_alpha   90.00
_cell.angle_beta   90.00
_cell.angle_gamma   90.00
#
_symmetry.space_group_name_H-M   'P 1'
#
loop_
_entity.id
_entity.type
_entity.pdbx_description
1 polymer ?
#
loop_
_entity_poly.entity_id
_entity_poly.type
_entity_poly.pdbx_seq_one_letter_code
_entity_poly.pdbx_strand_id
1 'polypeptide(L)'
;MSIRDKYPLEPAEERFVSPLRVTPESRAGAFSKTATGPVSYRVVVRDGVPLGYVWHDESGGAAGWVPRKDAGDVGLNAGVSWARGLREQKAAGADSVQAVERLSEPGAITSSAGSSAGSEVRGIESVAELRALAARPSAST
;
A
#
# COMPACT_ATOMS: atom_id res chain seq x y z
N MET A 1 61.44 -11.00 0.83
CA MET A 1 60.89 -11.21 2.18
C MET A 1 59.39 -11.42 2.04
N SER A 2 58.93 -12.64 2.35
CA SER A 2 57.56 -13.13 2.18
C SER A 2 56.72 -12.87 3.44
N ILE A 3 55.41 -12.68 3.30
CA ILE A 3 54.36 -13.21 4.21
C ILE A 3 53.04 -13.26 3.40
N ARG A 4 52.54 -14.49 3.16
CA ARG A 4 51.16 -14.88 2.84
C ARG A 4 50.61 -14.65 1.42
N ASP A 5 51.22 -15.38 0.50
CA ASP A 5 50.50 -16.22 -0.46
C ASP A 5 49.49 -17.15 0.25
N LYS A 6 48.37 -17.47 -0.42
CA LYS A 6 47.38 -18.54 -0.11
C LYS A 6 46.33 -18.32 1.00
N TYR A 7 45.37 -17.41 0.78
CA TYR A 7 43.98 -17.75 1.10
C TYR A 7 43.34 -18.31 -0.18
N PRO A 8 43.04 -19.62 -0.24
CA PRO A 8 42.35 -20.21 -1.39
C PRO A 8 40.91 -19.68 -1.47
N LEU A 9 40.44 -19.45 -2.70
CA LEU A 9 39.05 -19.15 -3.02
C LEU A 9 38.19 -20.39 -2.69
N GLU A 10 37.45 -20.37 -1.60
CA GLU A 10 36.32 -21.30 -1.41
C GLU A 10 35.15 -20.81 -2.27
N PRO A 11 34.59 -21.62 -3.19
CA PRO A 11 33.47 -21.20 -4.00
C PRO A 11 32.14 -21.45 -3.28
N ALA A 12 31.27 -20.45 -3.43
CA ALA A 12 29.82 -20.50 -3.52
C ALA A 12 28.99 -21.07 -2.34
N GLU A 13 27.98 -20.24 -2.04
CA GLU A 13 26.67 -20.58 -1.52
C GLU A 13 26.44 -20.37 -0.02
N GLU A 14 25.23 -19.86 0.22
CA GLU A 14 24.58 -19.77 1.51
C GLU A 14 24.95 -18.57 2.38
N ARG A 15 24.38 -17.41 2.01
CA ARG A 15 23.76 -16.44 2.93
C ARG A 15 23.18 -15.25 2.16
N PHE A 16 22.06 -15.49 1.48
CA PHE A 16 21.13 -14.40 1.18
C PHE A 16 19.85 -14.57 2.00
N VAL A 17 20.02 -14.69 3.32
CA VAL A 17 19.02 -14.19 4.25
C VAL A 17 19.53 -12.83 4.67
N SER A 18 19.26 -11.80 3.86
CA SER A 18 19.29 -10.45 4.42
C SER A 18 18.08 -10.37 5.35
N PRO A 19 18.23 -10.31 6.69
CA PRO A 19 17.17 -9.71 7.47
C PRO A 19 17.08 -8.28 6.93
N LEU A 20 15.94 -7.92 6.34
CA LEU A 20 15.64 -6.52 6.06
C LEU A 20 15.85 -5.77 7.38
N ARG A 21 16.99 -5.09 7.50
CA ARG A 21 17.22 -4.16 8.60
C ARG A 21 16.24 -3.03 8.36
N VAL A 22 15.11 -3.08 9.05
CA VAL A 22 14.26 -1.91 9.24
C VAL A 22 15.10 -0.94 10.04
N THR A 23 15.80 -0.03 9.36
CA THR A 23 16.53 1.03 10.03
C THR A 23 15.54 2.09 10.55
N PRO A 24 15.79 2.66 11.74
CA PRO A 24 14.87 3.58 12.41
C PRO A 24 14.70 4.95 11.72
N GLU A 25 15.33 5.18 10.56
CA GLU A 25 15.19 6.42 9.79
C GLU A 25 13.94 6.49 8.90
N SER A 26 13.12 5.42 8.84
CA SER A 26 11.81 5.45 8.15
C SER A 26 10.66 6.10 8.97
N ARG A 27 10.94 6.64 10.16
CA ARG A 27 9.89 7.08 11.10
C ARG A 27 9.20 8.40 10.77
N ALA A 28 9.54 9.06 9.66
CA ALA A 28 8.83 10.21 9.13
C ALA A 28 8.76 10.15 7.60
N GLY A 29 7.74 9.49 7.04
CA GLY A 29 7.59 9.40 5.59
C GLY A 29 6.22 8.90 5.16
N ALA A 30 5.93 9.02 3.85
CA ALA A 30 4.78 8.38 3.23
C ALA A 30 5.17 6.98 2.73
N PHE A 31 4.20 6.06 2.64
CA PHE A 31 4.42 4.81 1.91
C PHE A 31 4.79 5.10 0.46
N SER A 32 5.52 4.17 -0.17
CA SER A 32 5.74 4.26 -1.62
C SER A 32 4.39 4.23 -2.35
N LYS A 33 4.24 5.07 -3.37
CA LYS A 33 3.04 5.09 -4.24
C LYS A 33 3.14 4.12 -5.42
N THR A 34 4.21 3.34 -5.47
CA THR A 34 4.52 2.34 -6.48
C THR A 34 4.87 1.02 -5.81
N ALA A 35 4.43 -0.09 -6.40
CA ALA A 35 4.79 -1.44 -6.01
C ALA A 35 5.26 -2.20 -7.25
N THR A 36 6.25 -3.08 -7.09
CA THR A 36 6.86 -3.85 -8.19
C THR A 36 6.14 -5.18 -8.45
N GLY A 37 5.10 -5.51 -7.67
CA GLY A 37 4.37 -6.76 -7.76
C GLY A 37 2.88 -6.59 -7.42
N PRO A 38 2.19 -7.70 -7.15
CA PRO A 38 0.77 -7.68 -6.85
C PRO A 38 0.47 -6.83 -5.62
N VAL A 39 -0.72 -6.26 -5.63
CA VAL A 39 -1.24 -5.45 -4.53
C VAL A 39 -2.61 -5.95 -4.11
N SER A 40 -2.88 -5.83 -2.82
CA SER A 40 -4.20 -6.07 -2.25
C SER A 40 -4.94 -4.75 -2.12
N TYR A 41 -6.23 -4.73 -2.42
CA TYR A 41 -7.06 -3.54 -2.35
C TYR A 41 -8.45 -3.83 -1.78
N ARG A 42 -9.06 -2.79 -1.20
CA ARG A 42 -10.46 -2.77 -0.75
C ARG A 42 -11.19 -1.61 -1.41
N VAL A 43 -12.47 -1.82 -1.72
CA VAL A 43 -13.34 -0.74 -2.22
C VAL A 43 -13.72 0.18 -1.07
N VAL A 44 -13.61 1.49 -1.27
CA VAL A 44 -14.10 2.48 -0.31
C VAL A 44 -15.42 3.05 -0.83
N VAL A 45 -16.45 2.95 0.00
CA VAL A 45 -17.83 3.28 -0.33
C VAL A 45 -18.34 4.36 0.62
N ARG A 46 -19.14 5.29 0.09
CA ARG A 46 -19.91 6.25 0.89
C ARG A 46 -21.33 6.30 0.35
N ASP A 47 -22.32 6.07 1.22
CA ASP A 47 -23.74 6.09 0.85
C ASP A 47 -24.07 5.18 -0.36
N GLY A 48 -23.42 4.00 -0.43
CA GLY A 48 -23.57 3.06 -1.54
C GLY A 48 -22.79 3.41 -2.81
N VAL A 49 -22.10 4.54 -2.85
CA VAL A 49 -21.30 5.00 -4.00
C VAL A 49 -19.82 4.63 -3.82
N PRO A 50 -19.21 3.83 -4.72
CA PRO A 50 -17.78 3.55 -4.68
C PRO A 50 -16.95 4.79 -5.03
N LEU A 51 -16.14 5.27 -4.09
CA LEU A 51 -15.31 6.47 -4.24
C LEU A 51 -13.92 6.18 -4.81
N GLY A 52 -13.40 4.99 -4.55
CA GLY A 52 -12.03 4.63 -4.86
C GLY A 52 -11.60 3.33 -4.20
N TYR A 53 -10.30 3.11 -4.20
CA TYR A 53 -9.66 1.94 -3.62
C TYR A 53 -8.52 2.38 -2.70
N VAL A 54 -8.49 1.80 -1.51
CA VAL A 54 -7.28 1.79 -0.67
C VAL A 54 -6.53 0.49 -0.94
N TRP A 55 -5.21 0.56 -1.07
CA TRP A 55 -4.39 -0.60 -1.41
C TRP A 55 -3.07 -0.62 -0.64
N HIS A 56 -2.49 -1.81 -0.54
CA HIS A 56 -1.15 -2.05 -0.03
C HIS A 56 -0.44 -3.15 -0.84
N ASP A 57 0.88 -3.13 -0.83
CA ASP A 57 1.70 -4.26 -1.28
C ASP A 57 1.81 -5.34 -0.20
N GLU A 58 2.38 -6.48 -0.57
CA GLU A 58 2.66 -7.56 0.37
C GLU A 58 3.98 -7.36 1.13
N SER A 59 4.91 -6.56 0.60
CA SER A 59 6.24 -6.35 1.20
C SER A 59 6.25 -5.35 2.35
N GLY A 60 5.13 -4.68 2.64
CA GLY A 60 4.98 -3.75 3.76
C GLY A 60 5.40 -2.31 3.46
N GLY A 61 5.92 -2.02 2.25
CA GLY A 61 6.57 -0.75 1.92
C GLY A 61 5.72 0.25 1.12
N ALA A 62 4.66 -0.21 0.48
CA ALA A 62 3.87 0.55 -0.47
C ALA A 62 2.38 0.48 -0.16
N ALA A 63 1.72 1.64 -0.17
CA ALA A 63 0.29 1.75 0.03
C ALA A 63 -0.20 3.06 -0.56
N GLY A 64 -1.48 3.12 -0.87
CA GLY A 64 -2.05 4.35 -1.37
C GLY A 64 -3.54 4.32 -1.61
N TRP A 65 -3.96 5.38 -2.28
CA TRP A 65 -5.31 5.62 -2.71
C TRP A 65 -5.36 5.69 -4.23
N VAL A 66 -6.38 5.08 -4.83
CA VAL A 66 -6.72 5.24 -6.25
C VAL A 66 -8.19 5.68 -6.33
N PRO A 67 -8.48 6.93 -6.76
CA PRO A 67 -9.85 7.39 -6.91
C PRO A 67 -10.51 6.68 -8.10
N ARG A 68 -11.81 6.37 -8.00
CA ARG A 68 -12.59 5.93 -9.16
C ARG A 68 -12.92 7.13 -10.04
N LYS A 69 -12.86 6.93 -11.36
CA LYS A 69 -13.17 7.98 -12.34
C LYS A 69 -14.60 8.50 -12.21
N ASP A 70 -15.57 7.60 -12.00
CA ASP A 70 -16.98 7.96 -11.86
C ASP A 70 -17.30 8.74 -10.58
N ALA A 71 -16.43 8.64 -9.57
CA ALA A 71 -16.59 9.40 -8.32
C ALA A 71 -16.16 10.87 -8.45
N GLY A 72 -15.49 11.23 -9.55
CA GLY A 72 -15.03 12.59 -9.82
C GLY A 72 -14.29 13.24 -8.65
N ASP A 73 -14.59 14.51 -8.39
CA ASP A 73 -13.96 15.29 -7.33
C ASP A 73 -14.19 14.72 -5.94
N VAL A 74 -15.30 14.01 -5.71
CA VAL A 74 -15.59 13.38 -4.43
C VAL A 74 -14.57 12.28 -4.11
N GLY A 75 -14.24 11.44 -5.11
CA GLY A 75 -13.21 10.40 -4.96
C GLY A 75 -11.82 10.97 -4.76
N LEU A 76 -11.51 12.10 -5.43
CA LEU A 76 -10.25 12.83 -5.23
C LEU A 76 -10.14 13.41 -3.81
N ASN A 77 -11.20 14.06 -3.34
CA ASN A 77 -11.25 14.69 -2.02
C ASN A 77 -11.18 13.66 -0.89
N ALA A 78 -11.87 12.52 -1.03
CA ALA A 78 -11.74 11.40 -0.08
C ALA A 78 -10.29 10.92 0.04
N GLY A 79 -9.55 10.93 -1.08
CA GLY A 79 -8.14 10.56 -1.13
C GLY A 79 -7.23 11.37 -0.20
N VAL A 80 -7.60 12.60 0.15
CA VAL A 80 -6.84 13.42 1.12
C VAL A 80 -6.85 12.78 2.51
N SER A 81 -8.01 12.35 2.99
CA SER A 81 -8.14 11.71 4.31
C SER A 81 -7.45 10.35 4.35
N TRP A 82 -7.59 9.55 3.30
CA TRP A 82 -6.91 8.25 3.20
C TRP A 82 -5.40 8.39 3.13
N ALA A 83 -4.88 9.31 2.31
CA ALA A 83 -3.45 9.59 2.25
C ALA A 83 -2.89 10.12 3.56
N ARG A 84 -3.67 10.95 4.29
CA ARG A 84 -3.30 11.42 5.63
C ARG A 84 -3.24 10.26 6.63
N GLY A 85 -4.29 9.44 6.71
CA GLY A 85 -4.33 8.28 7.62
C GLY A 85 -3.17 7.31 7.38
N LEU A 86 -2.84 7.03 6.11
CA LEU A 86 -1.69 6.18 5.77
C LEU A 86 -0.36 6.77 6.25
N ARG A 87 -0.17 8.09 6.13
CA ARG A 87 1.03 8.77 6.66
C ARG A 87 1.09 8.70 8.17
N GLU A 88 -0.03 8.88 8.86
CA GLU A 88 -0.11 8.77 10.32
C GLU A 88 0.23 7.35 10.80
N GLN A 89 -0.28 6.32 10.12
CA GLN A 89 0.07 4.93 10.42
C GLN A 89 1.56 4.64 10.18
N LYS A 90 2.14 5.12 9.08
CA LYS A 90 3.57 4.96 8.82
C LYS A 90 4.43 5.67 9.86
N ALA A 91 4.04 6.89 10.26
CA ALA A 91 4.73 7.62 11.34
C ALA A 91 4.63 6.90 12.69
N ALA A 92 3.54 6.17 12.93
CA ALA A 92 3.37 5.28 14.07
C ALA A 92 4.16 3.96 13.95
N GLY A 93 4.86 3.71 12.84
CA GLY A 93 5.69 2.53 12.60
C GLY A 93 4.94 1.32 12.05
N ALA A 94 3.70 1.49 11.56
CA ALA A 94 2.97 0.43 10.88
C ALA A 94 3.56 0.16 9.48
N ASP A 95 3.60 -1.11 9.08
CA ASP A 95 3.78 -1.48 7.68
C ASP A 95 2.51 -1.21 6.86
N SER A 96 2.59 -1.36 5.53
CA SER A 96 1.48 -1.05 4.61
C SER A 96 0.24 -1.90 4.86
N VAL A 97 0.40 -3.19 5.20
CA VAL A 97 -0.68 -4.13 5.50
C VAL A 97 -1.40 -3.69 6.78
N GLN A 98 -0.65 -3.50 7.86
CA GLN A 98 -1.17 -3.04 9.15
C GLN A 98 -1.87 -1.69 9.03
N ALA A 99 -1.31 -0.76 8.25
CA ALA A 99 -1.88 0.55 8.04
C ALA A 99 -3.25 0.46 7.35
N VAL A 100 -3.38 -0.32 6.26
CA VAL A 100 -4.65 -0.45 5.54
C VAL A 100 -5.70 -1.19 6.35
N GLU A 101 -5.33 -2.24 7.08
CA GLU A 101 -6.26 -2.96 7.96
C GLU A 101 -6.80 -2.03 9.05
N ARG A 102 -5.94 -1.30 9.76
CA ARG A 102 -6.37 -0.36 10.82
C ARG A 102 -7.25 0.76 10.29
N LEU A 103 -6.97 1.30 9.11
CA LEU A 103 -7.80 2.34 8.49
C LEU A 103 -9.10 1.80 7.91
N SER A 104 -9.21 0.49 7.72
CA SER A 104 -10.44 -0.19 7.27
C SER A 104 -11.38 -0.54 8.43
N GLU A 105 -10.94 -0.37 9.67
CA GLU A 105 -11.82 -0.50 10.84
C GLU A 105 -12.89 0.61 10.86
N PRO A 106 -14.13 0.29 11.31
CA PRO A 106 -15.18 1.28 11.43
C PRO A 106 -14.76 2.50 12.26
N GLY A 107 -14.89 3.69 11.67
CA GLY A 107 -14.59 4.96 12.33
C GLY A 107 -13.11 5.36 12.36
N ALA A 108 -12.19 4.56 11.80
CA ALA A 108 -10.77 4.91 11.72
C ALA A 108 -10.48 6.12 10.80
N ILE A 109 -11.34 6.33 9.80
CA ILE A 109 -11.35 7.46 8.89
C ILE A 109 -12.68 8.22 9.06
N THR A 110 -12.67 9.53 8.84
CA THR A 110 -13.90 10.35 8.82
C THR A 110 -14.92 9.79 7.82
N SER A 111 -16.18 9.68 8.23
CA SER A 111 -17.27 9.16 7.39
C SER A 111 -17.40 9.88 6.03
N SER A 112 -17.06 11.17 5.99
CA SER A 112 -17.05 11.97 4.75
C SER A 112 -16.09 11.43 3.67
N ALA A 113 -15.05 10.68 4.04
CA ALA A 113 -14.11 10.06 3.12
C ALA A 113 -14.49 8.62 2.72
N GLY A 114 -15.66 8.15 3.16
CA GLY A 114 -16.13 6.79 2.94
C GLY A 114 -15.46 5.77 3.87
N SER A 115 -15.88 4.51 3.72
CA SER A 115 -15.40 3.39 4.50
C SER A 115 -15.06 2.21 3.59
N SER A 116 -13.98 1.48 3.90
CA SER A 116 -13.70 0.15 3.37
C SER A 116 -14.18 -0.97 4.31
N ALA A 117 -14.80 -0.64 5.45
CA ALA A 117 -15.33 -1.64 6.37
C ALA A 117 -16.42 -2.47 5.67
N GLY A 118 -16.24 -3.80 5.68
CA GLY A 118 -17.12 -4.74 4.98
C GLY A 118 -16.78 -4.99 3.50
N SER A 119 -15.85 -4.23 2.92
CA SER A 119 -15.30 -4.56 1.60
C SER A 119 -14.33 -5.73 1.70
N GLU A 120 -14.53 -6.70 0.83
CA GLU A 120 -13.61 -7.83 0.60
C GLU A 120 -12.23 -7.34 0.15
N VAL A 121 -11.18 -8.02 0.61
CA VAL A 121 -9.81 -7.82 0.12
C VAL A 121 -9.64 -8.54 -1.21
N ARG A 122 -9.18 -7.83 -2.25
CA ARG A 122 -8.95 -8.40 -3.58
C ARG A 122 -7.52 -8.16 -4.01
N GLY A 123 -6.93 -9.15 -4.68
CA GLY A 123 -5.62 -9.02 -5.31
C GLY A 123 -5.71 -8.48 -6.74
N ILE A 124 -4.67 -7.77 -7.18
CA ILE A 124 -4.47 -7.37 -8.57
C ILE A 124 -2.97 -7.31 -8.88
N GLU A 125 -2.57 -7.60 -10.12
CA GLU A 125 -1.16 -7.87 -10.44
C GLU A 125 -0.26 -6.64 -10.33
N SER A 126 -0.83 -5.43 -10.40
CA SER A 126 -0.07 -4.20 -10.18
C SER A 126 -0.94 -2.99 -9.84
N VAL A 127 -0.31 -1.93 -9.32
CA VAL A 127 -0.95 -0.62 -9.14
C VAL A 127 -1.42 0.00 -10.46
N ALA A 128 -0.73 -0.31 -11.57
CA ALA A 128 -1.14 0.17 -12.90
C ALA A 128 -2.47 -0.45 -13.32
N GLU A 129 -2.65 -1.75 -13.09
CA GLU A 129 -3.92 -2.42 -13.33
C GLU A 129 -5.03 -1.92 -12.40
N LEU A 130 -4.72 -1.63 -11.13
CA LEU A 130 -5.69 -1.02 -10.21
C LEU A 130 -6.17 0.35 -10.72
N ARG A 131 -5.26 1.17 -11.27
CA ARG A 131 -5.62 2.44 -11.90
C ARG A 131 -6.45 2.23 -13.16
N ALA A 132 -6.12 1.23 -13.98
CA ALA A 132 -6.90 0.88 -15.15
C ALA A 132 -8.32 0.43 -14.77
N LEU A 133 -8.47 -0.37 -13.70
CA LEU A 133 -9.76 -0.75 -13.12
C LEU A 133 -10.54 0.49 -12.66
N ALA A 134 -9.89 1.42 -11.95
CA ALA A 134 -10.51 2.64 -11.45
C ALA A 134 -10.97 3.61 -12.55
N ALA A 135 -10.32 3.55 -13.72
CA ALA A 135 -10.67 4.34 -14.89
C ALA A 135 -11.87 3.78 -15.66
N ARG A 136 -12.29 2.53 -15.41
CA ARG A 136 -13.45 1.92 -16.07
C ARG A 136 -14.75 2.53 -15.52
N PRO A 137 -15.67 2.94 -16.40
CA PRO A 137 -17.00 3.32 -15.97
C PRO A 137 -17.71 2.10 -15.35
N SER A 138 -18.46 2.36 -14.28
CA SER A 138 -19.40 1.41 -13.71
C SER A 138 -20.39 1.04 -14.80
N ALA A 139 -20.55 -0.24 -15.10
CA ALA A 139 -21.61 -0.66 -16.01
C ALA A 139 -22.94 -0.18 -15.41
N SER A 140 -23.61 0.75 -16.09
CA SER A 140 -24.99 1.12 -15.76
C SER A 140 -25.84 -0.15 -15.84
N THR A 141 -26.36 -0.59 -14.70
CA THR A 141 -27.45 -1.56 -14.63
C THR A 141 -28.77 -0.80 -14.57
#